data_AF-A0A089QH94-F1
#
_entry.id   AF-A0A089QH94-F1
#
_cell.length_a   1.000
_cell.length_b   1.000
_cell.length_c   1.000
_cell.angle_alpha   90.00
_cell.angle_beta   90.00
_cell.angle_gamma   90.00
#
_symmetry.space_group_name_H-M   'P 1'
#
loop_
_entity.id
_entity.type
_entity.pdbx_description
1 polymer ?
#
loop_
_entity_poly.entity_id
_entity_poly.type
_entity_poly.pdbx_seq_one_letter_code
_entity_poly.pdbx_strand_id
1 'polypeptide(L)'
;MKLVGIIGSIADESYNRKLMLYIASHFKETIDIEILDIRDVPMFRAGMEMGPAVEYLDKKISAADGVIIATPEHNHTTTAALKSVIEWLSSSVHPFADKPVLLVGASYFEQGSGRAQLDLRQILESPGVNALVMPKDEFLLGNVKSAFDENGNLKEARTVSFLESVMGNFLKWIKVLKAMKKNNDVKGDWESEDLTASQEIDTTVKGVDMKAEDWVEQAAAKTNAVEGDTYVKLDRGLLTVNQLNWFLNTMPVELTFADDNNQFIYYNRMDENPKDMLAPRQPKQVGDPLESVHPERALKGVKHVVHTLRTGETDLVSMPVPFINKVNEKHVMHYYKAMHDEDGRYRGINEWVVDIWPVVESYLKMTGQKLVADENAKVDATSGASEKKEEPVVTPETDATSGASESETKVEEVKVAEPEVDATSGASEF
;
A
#
# COMPACT_ATOMS: atom_id res chain seq x y z
N MET A 1 12.75 -3.37 2.15
CA MET A 1 12.76 -2.11 1.38
C MET A 1 14.09 -2.04 0.67
N LYS A 2 14.07 -1.83 -0.65
CA LYS A 2 15.24 -1.78 -1.50
C LYS A 2 15.52 -0.35 -1.91
N LEU A 3 16.68 0.19 -1.58
CA LEU A 3 17.12 1.51 -2.02
C LEU A 3 18.32 1.38 -2.95
N VAL A 4 18.55 2.41 -3.75
CA VAL A 4 19.82 2.57 -4.47
C VAL A 4 20.54 3.82 -3.99
N GLY A 5 21.86 3.71 -3.83
CA GLY A 5 22.75 4.81 -3.45
C GLY A 5 23.59 5.28 -4.62
N ILE A 6 23.39 6.51 -5.09
CA ILE A 6 24.18 7.09 -6.20
C ILE A 6 25.29 7.97 -5.62
N ILE A 7 26.52 7.72 -6.05
CA ILE A 7 27.67 8.54 -5.69
C ILE A 7 27.83 9.64 -6.73
N GLY A 8 27.61 10.89 -6.35
CA GLY A 8 27.68 12.06 -7.24
C GLY A 8 29.11 12.48 -7.63
N SER A 9 30.08 11.58 -7.61
CA SER A 9 31.50 11.87 -7.88
C SER A 9 32.17 10.72 -8.62
N ILE A 10 32.95 11.07 -9.63
CA ILE A 10 33.78 10.14 -10.40
C ILE A 10 35.26 10.14 -9.97
N ALA A 11 35.61 10.89 -8.92
CA ALA A 11 36.97 10.88 -8.39
C ALA A 11 37.32 9.50 -7.80
N ASP A 12 38.59 9.10 -7.93
CA ASP A 12 39.12 7.86 -7.35
C ASP A 12 38.91 7.85 -5.83
N GLU A 13 39.25 8.97 -5.19
CA GLU A 13 38.99 9.22 -3.78
C GLU A 13 37.83 10.21 -3.62
N SER A 14 36.73 9.73 -3.02
CA SER A 14 35.55 10.56 -2.77
C SER A 14 35.04 10.37 -1.35
N TYR A 15 34.96 11.47 -0.60
CA TYR A 15 34.32 11.46 0.71
C TYR A 15 32.81 11.18 0.64
N ASN A 16 32.17 11.48 -0.48
CA ASN A 16 30.76 11.14 -0.71
C ASN A 16 30.58 9.64 -0.98
N ARG A 17 31.57 8.99 -1.62
CA ARG A 17 31.65 7.53 -1.69
C ARG A 17 31.84 6.93 -0.29
N LYS A 18 32.74 7.48 0.52
CA LYS A 18 32.95 7.05 1.91
C LYS A 18 31.67 7.19 2.76
N LEU A 19 30.96 8.30 2.63
CA LEU A 19 29.67 8.53 3.29
C LEU A 19 28.60 7.51 2.83
N MET A 20 28.47 7.27 1.52
CA MET A 20 27.50 6.30 1.00
C MET A 20 27.80 4.86 1.45
N LEU A 21 29.08 4.47 1.47
CA LEU A 21 29.51 3.17 2.00
C LEU A 21 29.20 3.03 3.49
N TYR A 22 29.42 4.09 4.27
CA TYR A 22 29.05 4.11 5.68
C TYR A 22 27.54 3.95 5.87
N ILE A 23 26.72 4.70 5.12
CA ILE A 23 25.25 4.57 5.16
C ILE A 23 24.82 3.14 4.84
N ALA A 24 25.29 2.56 3.72
CA ALA A 24 24.95 1.20 3.34
C ALA A 24 25.33 0.16 4.42
N SER A 25 26.52 0.31 5.02
CA SER A 25 26.97 -0.59 6.08
C SER A 25 26.21 -0.41 7.40
N HIS A 26 25.91 0.82 7.80
CA HIS A 26 25.25 1.15 9.07
C HIS A 26 23.79 0.65 9.11
N PHE A 27 23.11 0.70 7.96
CA PHE A 27 21.69 0.32 7.85
C PHE A 27 21.43 -1.09 7.27
N LYS A 28 22.47 -1.91 7.05
CA LYS A 28 22.39 -3.20 6.35
C LYS A 28 21.38 -4.21 6.90
N GLU A 29 21.11 -4.16 8.21
CA GLU A 29 20.16 -5.08 8.87
C GLU A 29 18.69 -4.65 8.66
N THR A 30 18.47 -3.39 8.25
CA THR A 30 17.14 -2.79 8.13
C THR A 30 16.73 -2.51 6.69
N ILE A 31 17.70 -2.22 5.82
CA ILE A 31 17.48 -1.81 4.43
C ILE A 31 18.55 -2.44 3.54
N ASP A 32 18.15 -2.89 2.36
CA ASP A 32 19.07 -3.26 1.29
C ASP A 32 19.40 -2.02 0.45
N ILE A 33 20.67 -1.59 0.45
CA ILE A 33 21.16 -0.43 -0.29
C ILE A 33 22.18 -0.88 -1.32
N GLU A 34 21.77 -0.88 -2.59
CA GLU A 34 22.67 -1.15 -3.71
C GLU A 34 23.37 0.16 -4.15
N ILE A 35 24.70 0.20 -4.05
CA ILE A 35 25.48 1.37 -4.44
C ILE A 35 25.72 1.35 -5.94
N LEU A 36 25.32 2.40 -6.63
CA LEU A 36 25.48 2.61 -8.06
C LEU A 36 26.65 3.56 -8.33
N ASP A 37 27.61 3.08 -9.12
CA ASP A 37 28.72 3.90 -9.60
C ASP A 37 28.37 4.57 -10.92
N ILE A 38 28.87 5.80 -11.12
CA ILE A 38 28.63 6.60 -12.31
C ILE A 38 29.89 6.84 -13.15
N ARG A 39 31.05 6.28 -12.74
CA ARG A 39 32.34 6.46 -13.44
C ARG A 39 32.33 5.99 -14.89
N ASP A 40 31.60 4.91 -15.18
CA ASP A 40 31.52 4.33 -16.52
C ASP A 40 30.42 4.95 -17.39
N VAL A 41 29.73 5.98 -16.89
CA VAL A 41 28.70 6.70 -17.65
C VAL A 41 29.36 7.74 -18.55
N PRO A 42 29.20 7.67 -19.89
CA PRO A 42 29.75 8.68 -20.78
C PRO A 42 29.09 10.04 -20.57
N MET A 43 29.77 11.12 -20.94
CA MET A 43 29.17 12.46 -20.96
C MET A 43 27.95 12.46 -21.89
N PHE A 44 26.85 13.06 -21.43
CA PHE A 44 25.62 13.16 -22.20
C PHE A 44 25.83 13.97 -23.46
N ARG A 45 25.28 13.47 -24.56
CA ARG A 45 25.20 14.17 -25.84
C ARG A 45 23.89 13.83 -26.51
N ALA A 46 23.07 14.83 -26.77
CA ALA A 46 21.77 14.67 -27.42
C ALA A 46 21.90 13.88 -28.75
N GLY A 47 20.99 12.92 -28.95
CA GLY A 47 20.96 12.05 -30.14
C GLY A 47 21.95 10.89 -30.12
N MET A 48 22.67 10.65 -29.01
CA MET A 48 23.45 9.43 -28.81
C MET A 48 22.57 8.33 -28.22
N GLU A 49 22.71 7.10 -28.73
CA GLU A 49 22.06 5.91 -28.17
C GLU A 49 22.52 5.64 -26.74
N MET A 50 21.61 5.13 -25.91
CA MET A 50 21.94 4.71 -24.55
C MET A 50 22.88 3.51 -24.57
N GLY A 51 23.90 3.56 -23.69
CA GLY A 51 24.84 2.47 -23.50
C GLY A 51 24.51 1.62 -22.26
N PRO A 52 25.17 0.45 -22.10
CA PRO A 52 24.88 -0.48 -21.00
C PRO A 52 24.98 0.12 -19.60
N ALA A 53 25.88 1.09 -19.38
CA ALA A 53 26.01 1.77 -18.09
C ALA A 53 24.76 2.58 -17.72
N VAL A 54 24.15 3.27 -18.69
CA VAL A 54 22.93 4.07 -18.46
C VAL A 54 21.72 3.14 -18.28
N GLU A 55 21.61 2.10 -19.12
CA GLU A 55 20.56 1.08 -18.99
C GLU A 55 20.62 0.36 -17.63
N TYR A 56 21.83 0.09 -17.13
CA TYR A 56 22.03 -0.47 -15.81
C TYR A 56 21.47 0.46 -14.72
N LEU A 57 21.80 1.75 -14.77
CA LEU A 57 21.30 2.72 -13.81
C LEU A 57 19.77 2.84 -13.87
N ASP A 58 19.20 2.97 -15.06
CA ASP A 58 17.75 3.00 -15.28
C ASP A 58 17.06 1.79 -14.62
N LYS A 59 17.49 0.58 -14.98
CA LYS A 59 16.94 -0.66 -14.43
C LYS A 59 16.98 -0.69 -12.90
N LYS A 60 18.10 -0.27 -12.31
CA LYS A 60 18.30 -0.31 -10.85
C LYS A 60 17.49 0.75 -10.12
N ILE A 61 17.44 1.97 -10.64
CA ILE A 61 16.67 3.07 -10.05
C ILE A 61 15.17 2.79 -10.19
N SER A 62 14.72 2.34 -11.36
CA SER A 62 13.32 1.98 -11.62
C SER A 62 12.81 0.91 -10.64
N ALA A 63 13.63 -0.12 -10.38
CA ALA A 63 13.30 -1.21 -9.45
C ALA A 63 13.46 -0.89 -7.95
N ALA A 64 13.97 0.30 -7.59
CA ALA A 64 14.18 0.67 -6.19
C ALA A 64 12.94 1.35 -5.58
N ASP A 65 12.74 1.18 -4.28
CA ASP A 65 11.69 1.87 -3.51
C ASP A 65 11.98 3.36 -3.32
N GLY A 66 13.26 3.74 -3.39
CA GLY A 66 13.75 5.10 -3.26
C GLY A 66 15.24 5.19 -3.57
N VAL A 67 15.73 6.42 -3.72
CA VAL A 67 17.12 6.71 -4.09
C VAL A 67 17.77 7.59 -3.03
N ILE A 68 19.03 7.34 -2.71
CA ILE A 68 19.87 8.24 -1.93
C ILE A 68 20.96 8.77 -2.86
N ILE A 69 21.14 10.07 -2.97
CA ILE A 69 22.21 10.67 -3.79
C ILE A 69 23.19 11.38 -2.87
N ALA A 70 24.44 10.92 -2.85
CA ALA A 70 25.54 11.56 -2.14
C ALA A 70 26.27 12.54 -3.07
N THR A 71 25.98 13.84 -2.95
CA THR A 71 26.54 14.87 -3.84
C THR A 71 27.68 15.65 -3.17
N PRO A 72 28.87 15.76 -3.81
CA PRO A 72 29.82 16.82 -3.51
C PRO A 72 29.28 18.19 -3.90
N GLU A 73 29.95 19.25 -3.46
CA GLU A 73 29.74 20.62 -3.94
C GLU A 73 30.95 21.10 -4.75
N HIS A 74 30.72 21.41 -6.03
CA HIS A 74 31.72 21.96 -6.93
C HIS A 74 31.27 23.37 -7.32
N ASN A 75 32.03 24.41 -6.94
CA ASN A 75 31.73 25.80 -7.30
C ASN A 75 30.27 26.23 -7.00
N HIS A 76 29.74 25.85 -5.83
CA HIS A 76 28.37 26.12 -5.37
C HIS A 76 27.25 25.41 -6.16
N THR A 77 27.55 24.35 -6.91
CA THR A 77 26.57 23.55 -7.68
C THR A 77 26.87 22.05 -7.56
N THR A 78 25.95 21.23 -8.06
CA THR A 78 26.17 19.78 -8.25
C THR A 78 27.35 19.49 -9.20
N THR A 79 27.78 18.24 -9.28
CA THR A 79 28.92 17.88 -10.13
C THR A 79 28.51 17.73 -11.59
N ALA A 80 29.42 18.09 -12.50
CA ALA A 80 29.20 17.93 -13.94
C ALA A 80 28.87 16.47 -14.32
N ALA A 81 29.53 15.50 -13.68
CA ALA A 81 29.27 14.08 -13.89
C ALA A 81 27.86 13.69 -13.45
N LEU A 82 27.42 14.08 -12.25
CA LEU A 82 26.08 13.77 -11.76
C LEU A 82 24.99 14.44 -12.62
N LYS A 83 25.18 15.72 -13.00
CA LYS A 83 24.26 16.40 -13.90
C LYS A 83 24.14 15.68 -15.24
N SER A 84 25.26 15.26 -15.81
CA SER A 84 25.30 14.49 -17.07
C SER A 84 24.57 13.14 -16.97
N VAL A 85 24.71 12.43 -15.84
CA VAL A 85 23.98 11.18 -15.59
C VAL A 85 22.47 11.45 -15.54
N ILE A 86 22.06 12.54 -14.89
CA ILE A 86 20.64 12.92 -14.83
C ILE A 86 20.10 13.24 -16.22
N GLU A 87 20.85 13.96 -17.07
CA GLU A 87 20.46 14.23 -18.46
C GLU A 87 20.21 12.94 -19.26
N TRP A 88 21.09 11.94 -19.13
CA TRP A 88 20.87 10.63 -19.74
C TRP A 88 19.55 10.02 -19.30
N LEU A 89 19.33 9.97 -17.98
CA LEU A 89 18.17 9.32 -17.38
C LEU A 89 16.88 10.11 -17.59
N SER A 90 16.93 11.43 -17.83
CA SER A 90 15.75 12.26 -18.08
C SER A 90 15.44 12.44 -19.57
N SER A 91 16.31 11.99 -20.47
CA SER A 91 16.11 12.19 -21.91
C SER A 91 15.12 11.20 -22.54
N SER A 92 15.08 9.96 -22.06
CA SER A 92 14.30 8.87 -22.70
C SER A 92 13.61 7.89 -21.73
N VAL A 93 14.19 7.62 -20.55
CA VAL A 93 13.76 6.51 -19.66
C VAL A 93 13.05 6.96 -18.36
N HIS A 94 13.37 8.13 -17.84
CA HIS A 94 12.71 8.77 -16.70
C HIS A 94 12.58 7.93 -15.40
N PRO A 95 13.61 7.19 -14.94
CA PRO A 95 13.50 6.30 -13.77
C PRO A 95 13.27 7.03 -12.44
N PHE A 96 13.50 8.34 -12.41
CA PHE A 96 13.25 9.19 -11.26
C PHE A 96 11.80 9.66 -11.14
N ALA A 97 10.96 9.45 -12.15
CA ALA A 97 9.58 9.92 -12.12
C ALA A 97 8.82 9.32 -10.92
N ASP A 98 8.27 10.21 -10.09
CA ASP A 98 7.60 9.91 -8.83
C ASP A 98 8.43 9.07 -7.84
N LYS A 99 9.76 9.03 -8.02
CA LYS A 99 10.68 8.27 -7.18
C LYS A 99 11.04 9.10 -5.94
N PRO A 100 10.90 8.56 -4.71
CA PRO A 100 11.39 9.22 -3.51
C PRO A 100 12.92 9.33 -3.55
N VAL A 101 13.46 10.53 -3.36
CA VAL A 101 14.91 10.79 -3.36
C VAL A 101 15.33 11.51 -2.09
N LEU A 102 16.34 10.99 -1.41
CA LEU A 102 17.05 11.65 -0.31
C LEU A 102 18.38 12.20 -0.80
N LEU A 103 18.67 13.47 -0.49
CA LEU A 103 19.97 14.07 -0.74
C LEU A 103 20.81 14.03 0.54
N VAL A 104 22.04 13.57 0.38
CA VAL A 104 23.08 13.62 1.41
C VAL A 104 24.35 14.17 0.78
N GLY A 105 25.29 14.63 1.59
CA GLY A 105 26.56 15.04 1.03
C GLY A 105 27.59 15.40 2.07
N ALA A 106 28.83 15.41 1.63
CA ALA A 106 29.97 15.77 2.44
C ALA A 106 30.89 16.76 1.74
N SER A 107 31.40 17.73 2.49
CA SER A 107 32.33 18.76 2.00
C SER A 107 33.49 19.02 2.96
N TYR A 108 34.53 19.69 2.46
CA TYR A 108 35.72 20.02 3.24
C TYR A 108 35.45 21.02 4.37
N PHE A 109 34.48 21.90 4.18
CA PHE A 109 34.15 22.98 5.12
C PHE A 109 32.75 22.81 5.69
N GLU A 110 32.40 23.66 6.63
CA GLU A 110 31.21 23.56 7.50
C GLU A 110 29.86 23.55 6.76
N GLN A 111 29.79 24.06 5.54
CA GLN A 111 28.54 24.14 4.77
C GLN A 111 27.96 22.78 4.33
N GLY A 112 28.76 21.70 4.40
CA GLY A 112 28.29 20.32 4.25
C GLY A 112 27.59 19.99 2.92
N SER A 113 27.96 20.64 1.81
CA SER A 113 27.34 20.53 0.45
C SER A 113 25.98 21.21 0.25
N GLY A 114 25.54 22.08 1.17
CA GLY A 114 24.19 22.65 1.14
C GLY A 114 23.79 23.33 -0.19
N ARG A 115 24.71 24.03 -0.87
CA ARG A 115 24.35 24.71 -2.13
C ARG A 115 24.17 23.71 -3.27
N ALA A 116 25.01 22.69 -3.32
CA ALA A 116 24.87 21.62 -4.31
C ALA A 116 23.59 20.81 -4.10
N GLN A 117 23.16 20.59 -2.86
CA GLN A 117 21.88 19.90 -2.61
C GLN A 117 20.68 20.74 -3.01
N LEU A 118 20.70 22.06 -2.78
CA LEU A 118 19.63 22.96 -3.24
C LEU A 118 19.53 23.01 -4.78
N ASP A 119 20.67 23.13 -5.45
CA ASP A 119 20.76 23.11 -6.91
C ASP A 119 20.29 21.76 -7.49
N LEU A 120 20.76 20.65 -6.91
CA LEU A 120 20.37 19.30 -7.32
C LEU A 120 18.87 19.04 -7.08
N ARG A 121 18.29 19.54 -6.00
CA ARG A 121 16.85 19.45 -5.73
C ARG A 121 16.05 20.09 -6.86
N GLN A 122 16.41 21.31 -7.26
CA GLN A 122 15.75 22.01 -8.37
C GLN A 122 15.84 21.22 -9.68
N ILE A 123 17.01 20.62 -9.95
CA ILE A 123 17.19 19.76 -11.13
C ILE A 123 16.29 18.51 -11.07
N LEU A 124 16.25 17.82 -9.93
CA LEU A 124 15.51 16.58 -9.76
C LEU A 124 13.99 16.77 -9.78
N GLU A 125 13.49 17.90 -9.29
CA GLU A 125 12.07 18.26 -9.30
C GLU A 125 11.59 18.80 -10.67
N SER A 126 12.52 19.07 -11.61
CA SER A 126 12.18 19.64 -12.90
C SER A 126 11.34 18.70 -13.79
N PRO A 127 10.49 19.26 -14.69
CA PRO A 127 9.72 18.46 -15.64
C PRO A 127 10.62 17.55 -16.47
N GLY A 128 10.28 16.26 -16.46
CA GLY A 128 11.04 15.21 -17.16
C GLY A 128 12.03 14.47 -16.25
N VAL A 129 12.41 15.01 -15.09
CA VAL A 129 13.02 14.20 -14.03
C VAL A 129 11.95 13.76 -13.04
N ASN A 130 11.08 14.69 -12.62
CA ASN A 130 9.89 14.45 -11.80
C ASN A 130 10.15 13.63 -10.52
N ALA A 131 11.32 13.79 -9.90
CA ALA A 131 11.62 13.13 -8.64
C ALA A 131 10.84 13.75 -7.49
N LEU A 132 10.44 12.91 -6.52
CA LEU A 132 9.94 13.37 -5.24
C LEU A 132 11.14 13.51 -4.31
N VAL A 133 11.75 14.70 -4.24
CA VAL A 133 12.89 14.94 -3.36
C VAL A 133 12.40 15.22 -1.94
N MET A 134 12.96 14.52 -0.95
CA MET A 134 12.51 14.59 0.44
C MET A 134 12.53 16.04 0.95
N PRO A 135 11.38 16.57 1.41
CA PRO A 135 11.34 17.92 1.95
C PRO A 135 11.91 17.94 3.38
N LYS A 136 12.42 19.12 3.80
CA LYS A 136 12.85 19.45 5.17
C LYS A 136 14.13 18.77 5.68
N ASP A 137 14.28 17.46 5.50
CA ASP A 137 15.43 16.73 6.02
C ASP A 137 16.60 16.74 5.02
N GLU A 138 17.77 17.16 5.49
CA GLU A 138 19.01 17.23 4.72
C GLU A 138 20.16 16.71 5.59
N PHE A 139 21.05 15.91 5.01
CA PHE A 139 22.26 15.49 5.70
C PHE A 139 23.49 16.17 5.10
N LEU A 140 23.97 17.20 5.80
CA LEU A 140 25.06 18.08 5.37
C LEU A 140 26.32 17.82 6.22
N LEU A 141 27.22 16.95 5.75
CA LEU A 141 28.44 16.61 6.49
C LEU A 141 29.58 17.59 6.19
N GLY A 142 29.77 18.57 7.06
CA GLY A 142 30.92 19.47 7.01
C GLY A 142 32.22 18.85 7.54
N ASN A 143 33.35 19.54 7.32
CA ASN A 143 34.67 19.19 7.87
C ASN A 143 35.08 17.72 7.66
N VAL A 144 34.77 17.17 6.49
CA VAL A 144 34.78 15.71 6.27
C VAL A 144 36.14 15.03 6.44
N LYS A 145 37.24 15.79 6.29
CA LYS A 145 38.62 15.27 6.42
C LYS A 145 38.88 14.62 7.79
N SER A 146 38.21 15.08 8.84
CA SER A 146 38.33 14.54 10.19
C SER A 146 37.12 13.71 10.64
N ALA A 147 36.02 13.69 9.87
CA ALA A 147 34.74 13.12 10.28
C ALA A 147 34.72 11.59 10.41
N PHE A 148 35.58 10.90 9.66
CA PHE A 148 35.65 9.44 9.64
C PHE A 148 36.86 8.88 10.37
N ASP A 149 36.69 7.71 10.98
CA ASP A 149 37.78 6.88 11.52
C ASP A 149 38.50 6.08 10.42
N GLU A 150 39.46 5.26 10.84
CA GLU A 150 40.28 4.39 9.97
C GLU A 150 39.46 3.25 9.33
N ASN A 151 38.37 2.82 9.97
CA ASN A 151 37.46 1.79 9.47
C ASN A 151 36.38 2.35 8.54
N GLY A 152 36.30 3.67 8.41
CA GLY A 152 35.31 4.35 7.58
C GLY A 152 34.00 4.68 8.29
N ASN A 153 33.96 4.62 9.63
CA ASN A 153 32.80 5.02 10.41
C ASN A 153 32.84 6.50 10.76
N LEU A 154 31.66 7.12 10.90
CA LEU A 154 31.56 8.46 11.48
C LEU A 154 31.96 8.44 12.96
N LYS A 155 32.84 9.35 13.37
CA LYS A 155 33.36 9.43 14.75
C LYS A 155 32.36 10.02 15.74
N GLU A 156 31.64 11.05 15.30
CA GLU A 156 30.80 11.87 16.17
C GLU A 156 29.43 11.23 16.37
N ALA A 157 29.15 10.75 17.59
CA ALA A 157 27.89 10.08 17.92
C ALA A 157 26.66 10.94 17.60
N ARG A 158 26.73 12.26 17.82
CA ARG A 158 25.64 13.19 17.48
C ARG A 158 25.35 13.21 15.98
N THR A 159 26.38 13.13 15.14
CA THR A 159 26.23 13.09 13.68
C THR A 159 25.60 11.77 13.25
N VAL A 160 25.98 10.66 13.87
CA VAL A 160 25.35 9.34 13.63
C VAL A 160 23.87 9.38 13.99
N SER A 161 23.51 9.86 15.18
CA SER A 161 22.10 9.95 15.60
C SER A 161 21.28 10.89 14.69
N PHE A 162 21.88 11.97 14.18
CA PHE A 162 21.19 12.83 13.22
C PHE A 162 20.96 12.12 11.88
N LEU A 163 21.95 11.40 11.36
CA LEU A 163 21.79 10.58 10.16
C LEU A 163 20.69 9.52 10.34
N GLU A 164 20.65 8.85 11.49
CA GLU A 164 19.61 7.88 11.83
C GLU A 164 18.21 8.50 11.82
N SER A 165 18.07 9.72 12.35
CA SER A 165 16.81 10.47 12.28
C SER A 165 16.41 10.79 10.85
N VAL A 166 17.34 11.29 10.02
CA VAL A 166 17.09 11.62 8.61
C VAL A 166 16.67 10.38 7.84
N MET A 167 17.41 9.28 7.98
CA MET A 167 17.11 8.00 7.34
C MET A 167 15.76 7.45 7.82
N GLY A 168 15.48 7.46 9.12
CA GLY A 168 14.19 7.03 9.67
C GLY A 168 13.01 7.79 9.09
N ASN A 169 13.13 9.12 8.97
CA ASN A 169 12.12 9.97 8.33
C ASN A 169 11.95 9.63 6.84
N PHE A 170 13.04 9.40 6.11
CA PHE A 170 13.00 9.04 4.70
C PHE A 170 12.26 7.72 4.47
N LEU A 171 12.56 6.68 5.25
CA LEU A 171 11.88 5.38 5.13
C LEU A 171 10.39 5.48 5.44
N LYS A 172 10.03 6.26 6.47
CA LYS A 172 8.63 6.53 6.78
C LYS A 172 7.93 7.25 5.63
N TRP A 173 8.59 8.22 5.02
CA TRP A 173 8.04 8.95 3.89
C TRP A 173 7.84 8.07 2.65
N ILE A 174 8.79 7.19 2.32
CA ILE A 174 8.62 6.18 1.26
C ILE A 174 7.37 5.33 1.51
N LYS A 175 7.17 4.84 2.75
CA LYS A 175 5.98 4.04 3.10
C LYS A 175 4.69 4.82 2.89
N VAL A 176 4.65 6.10 3.27
CA VAL A 176 3.49 6.98 3.08
C VAL A 176 3.22 7.22 1.59
N LEU A 177 4.24 7.51 0.78
CA LEU A 177 4.08 7.70 -0.66
C LEU A 177 3.57 6.44 -1.36
N LYS A 178 4.09 5.26 -0.98
CA LYS A 178 3.59 3.97 -1.48
C LYS A 178 2.11 3.76 -1.13
N ALA A 179 1.72 4.05 0.11
CA ALA A 179 0.32 3.95 0.53
C ALA A 179 -0.60 4.94 -0.24
N MET A 180 -0.12 6.16 -0.52
CA MET A 180 -0.90 7.13 -1.29
C MET A 180 -1.07 6.76 -2.77
N LYS A 181 -0.05 6.18 -3.41
CA LYS A 181 -0.18 5.64 -4.77
C LYS A 181 -1.24 4.54 -4.82
N LYS A 182 -1.22 3.62 -3.85
CA LYS A 182 -2.19 2.52 -3.72
C LYS A 182 -3.65 3.00 -3.74
N ASN A 183 -3.96 4.11 -3.06
CA ASN A 183 -5.32 4.63 -2.98
C ASN A 183 -5.79 5.37 -4.25
N ASN A 184 -4.87 5.88 -5.07
CA ASN A 184 -5.22 6.64 -6.28
C ASN A 184 -5.52 5.75 -7.49
N ASP A 185 -5.02 4.52 -7.51
CA ASP A 185 -5.23 3.57 -8.61
C ASP A 185 -6.61 2.88 -8.54
N VAL A 186 -7.33 3.01 -7.41
CA VAL A 186 -8.67 2.44 -7.20
C VAL A 186 -9.73 3.54 -7.13
N LYS A 187 -9.79 4.41 -8.15
CA LYS A 187 -10.81 5.47 -8.30
C LYS A 187 -12.12 4.97 -8.95
N GLY A 188 -12.64 3.84 -8.47
CA GLY A 188 -13.98 3.34 -8.85
C GLY A 188 -15.00 3.60 -7.74
N ASP A 189 -16.27 3.76 -8.10
CA ASP A 189 -17.37 3.62 -7.13
C ASP A 189 -17.54 2.12 -6.80
N TRP A 190 -17.84 1.76 -5.55
CA TRP A 190 -18.06 0.36 -5.16
C TRP A 190 -19.20 -0.28 -5.97
N GLU A 191 -20.15 0.52 -6.47
CA GLU A 191 -21.21 0.03 -7.36
C GLU A 191 -20.66 -0.56 -8.68
N SER A 192 -19.49 -0.08 -9.12
CA SER A 192 -18.80 -0.53 -10.33
C SER A 192 -17.91 -1.75 -10.15
N GLU A 193 -17.76 -2.28 -8.93
CA GLU A 193 -16.95 -3.47 -8.66
C GLU A 193 -17.45 -4.66 -9.51
N ASP A 194 -16.55 -5.28 -10.28
CA ASP A 194 -16.85 -6.40 -11.16
C ASP A 194 -16.79 -7.73 -10.42
N LEU A 195 -17.93 -8.37 -10.17
CA LEU A 195 -17.99 -9.69 -9.53
C LEU A 195 -18.05 -10.85 -10.52
N THR A 196 -17.97 -10.57 -11.83
CA THR A 196 -18.16 -11.56 -12.90
C THR A 196 -16.88 -12.28 -13.29
N ALA A 197 -15.73 -11.86 -12.73
CA ALA A 197 -14.40 -12.33 -13.11
C ALA A 197 -14.11 -12.20 -14.60
N SER A 198 -14.59 -11.12 -15.22
CA SER A 198 -14.50 -10.94 -16.67
C SER A 198 -13.12 -10.54 -17.18
N GLN A 199 -12.23 -10.08 -16.30
CA GLN A 199 -10.89 -9.60 -16.67
C GLN A 199 -9.88 -10.75 -16.69
N GLU A 200 -8.70 -10.51 -17.28
CA GLU A 200 -7.56 -11.42 -17.17
C GLU A 200 -6.52 -10.84 -16.21
N ILE A 201 -6.14 -11.63 -15.22
CA ILE A 201 -5.03 -11.41 -14.29
C ILE A 201 -3.87 -12.38 -14.59
N ASP A 202 -2.71 -12.17 -13.95
CA ASP A 202 -1.50 -12.97 -14.15
C ASP A 202 -1.67 -14.46 -13.83
N THR A 203 -2.58 -14.81 -12.93
CA THR A 203 -2.89 -16.20 -12.52
C THR A 203 -4.11 -16.82 -13.23
N THR A 204 -4.70 -16.13 -14.23
CA THR A 204 -5.88 -16.65 -14.94
C THR A 204 -5.56 -17.93 -15.70
N VAL A 205 -6.33 -19.00 -15.46
CA VAL A 205 -6.20 -20.25 -16.22
C VAL A 205 -6.96 -20.15 -17.54
N LYS A 206 -6.23 -19.88 -18.62
CA LYS A 206 -6.81 -19.64 -19.95
C LYS A 206 -7.34 -20.92 -20.61
N GLY A 207 -8.44 -20.77 -21.34
CA GLY A 207 -9.01 -21.85 -22.17
C GLY A 207 -9.70 -22.95 -21.37
N VAL A 208 -10.19 -22.63 -20.18
CA VAL A 208 -11.09 -23.45 -19.35
C VAL A 208 -12.32 -22.58 -19.06
N ASP A 209 -13.51 -23.14 -19.21
CA ASP A 209 -14.74 -22.43 -18.82
C ASP A 209 -14.81 -22.36 -17.30
N MET A 210 -14.82 -21.14 -16.75
CA MET A 210 -14.86 -20.90 -15.30
C MET A 210 -16.07 -21.55 -14.60
N LYS A 211 -17.16 -21.81 -15.33
CA LYS A 211 -18.38 -22.45 -14.80
C LYS A 211 -18.44 -23.96 -15.00
N ALA A 212 -17.34 -24.58 -15.45
CA ALA A 212 -17.29 -26.03 -15.63
C ALA A 212 -17.40 -26.75 -14.27
N GLU A 213 -18.24 -27.78 -14.16
CA GLU A 213 -18.39 -28.54 -12.90
C GLU A 213 -17.09 -29.26 -12.49
N ASP A 214 -16.22 -29.55 -13.45
CA ASP A 214 -14.89 -30.15 -13.32
C ASP A 214 -13.76 -29.14 -13.60
N TRP A 215 -14.00 -27.85 -13.30
CA TRP A 215 -13.04 -26.78 -13.55
C TRP A 215 -11.67 -27.07 -12.92
N VAL A 216 -11.64 -27.61 -11.69
CA VAL A 216 -10.39 -27.93 -10.98
C VAL A 216 -9.55 -28.92 -11.77
N GLU A 217 -10.16 -29.98 -12.28
CA GLU A 217 -9.51 -31.03 -13.06
C GLU A 217 -9.01 -30.47 -14.40
N GLN A 218 -9.82 -29.66 -15.09
CA GLN A 218 -9.43 -29.03 -16.36
C GLN A 218 -8.30 -28.01 -16.15
N ALA A 219 -8.39 -27.18 -15.11
CA ALA A 219 -7.40 -26.16 -14.78
C ALA A 219 -6.08 -26.78 -14.33
N ALA A 220 -6.12 -27.86 -13.53
CA ALA A 220 -4.95 -28.63 -13.15
C ALA A 220 -4.21 -29.19 -14.38
N ALA A 221 -4.96 -29.77 -15.33
CA ALA A 221 -4.38 -30.29 -16.57
C ALA A 221 -3.73 -29.17 -17.43
N LYS A 222 -4.35 -27.98 -17.50
CA LYS A 222 -3.80 -26.84 -18.26
C LYS A 222 -2.54 -26.24 -17.65
N THR A 223 -2.46 -26.23 -16.33
CA THR A 223 -1.35 -25.63 -15.58
C THR A 223 -0.22 -26.61 -15.29
N ASN A 224 -0.40 -27.91 -15.59
CA ASN A 224 0.46 -29.00 -15.15
C ASN A 224 0.61 -29.01 -13.61
N ALA A 225 -0.50 -28.81 -12.91
CA ALA A 225 -0.52 -28.84 -11.45
C ALA A 225 -0.07 -30.22 -10.93
N VAL A 226 0.69 -30.21 -9.84
CA VAL A 226 1.13 -31.45 -9.16
C VAL A 226 0.09 -31.87 -8.13
N GLU A 227 -0.02 -33.17 -7.90
CA GLU A 227 -0.89 -33.77 -6.89
C GLU A 227 -0.20 -34.93 -6.16
N GLY A 228 -0.87 -35.48 -5.15
CA GLY A 228 -0.41 -36.66 -4.41
C GLY A 228 0.86 -36.41 -3.59
N ASP A 229 1.86 -37.27 -3.76
CA ASP A 229 3.07 -37.32 -2.93
C ASP A 229 4.21 -36.40 -3.44
N THR A 230 3.93 -35.53 -4.40
CA THR A 230 4.92 -34.56 -4.90
C THR A 230 5.16 -33.45 -3.88
N TYR A 231 6.42 -33.13 -3.59
CA TYR A 231 6.79 -32.06 -2.67
C TYR A 231 6.62 -30.67 -3.27
N VAL A 232 6.01 -29.79 -2.49
CA VAL A 232 5.87 -28.36 -2.75
C VAL A 232 6.65 -27.59 -1.68
N LYS A 233 7.50 -26.65 -2.13
CA LYS A 233 8.22 -25.73 -1.25
C LYS A 233 7.33 -24.50 -1.00
N LEU A 234 7.02 -24.25 0.26
CA LEU A 234 6.35 -23.04 0.75
C LEU A 234 7.41 -22.06 1.30
N ASP A 235 7.02 -20.84 1.67
CA ASP A 235 7.92 -19.80 2.22
C ASP A 235 8.89 -20.38 3.28
N ARG A 236 8.31 -21.04 4.30
CA ARG A 236 9.05 -21.74 5.37
C ARG A 236 8.54 -23.16 5.60
N GLY A 237 8.21 -23.88 4.53
CA GLY A 237 7.69 -25.25 4.62
C GLY A 237 8.08 -26.13 3.43
N LEU A 238 8.08 -27.44 3.65
CA LEU A 238 8.24 -28.45 2.61
C LEU A 238 7.28 -29.60 2.92
N LEU A 239 6.24 -29.73 2.10
CA LEU A 239 5.16 -30.70 2.29
C LEU A 239 4.83 -31.37 0.97
N THR A 240 4.35 -32.61 1.00
CA THR A 240 3.66 -33.16 -0.18
C THR A 240 2.30 -32.49 -0.38
N VAL A 241 1.74 -32.57 -1.59
CA VAL A 241 0.38 -32.04 -1.84
C VAL A 241 -0.65 -32.72 -0.93
N ASN A 242 -0.54 -34.03 -0.70
CA ASN A 242 -1.37 -34.76 0.26
C ASN A 242 -1.25 -34.21 1.68
N GLN A 243 -0.03 -33.95 2.17
CA GLN A 243 0.19 -33.37 3.49
C GLN A 243 -0.41 -31.95 3.60
N LEU A 244 -0.30 -31.15 2.54
CA LEU A 244 -0.90 -29.82 2.50
C LEU A 244 -2.44 -29.90 2.54
N ASN A 245 -3.04 -30.84 1.80
CA ASN A 245 -4.49 -31.08 1.84
C ASN A 245 -4.96 -31.51 3.23
N TRP A 246 -4.27 -32.45 3.90
CA TRP A 246 -4.60 -32.83 5.27
C TRP A 246 -4.46 -31.67 6.25
N PHE A 247 -3.39 -30.88 6.14
CA PHE A 247 -3.18 -29.70 6.95
C PHE A 247 -4.33 -28.69 6.79
N LEU A 248 -4.70 -28.34 5.56
CA LEU A 248 -5.76 -27.36 5.29
C LEU A 248 -7.14 -27.88 5.71
N ASN A 249 -7.45 -29.15 5.47
CA ASN A 249 -8.75 -29.75 5.81
C ASN A 249 -8.93 -30.01 7.32
N THR A 250 -7.86 -29.95 8.12
CA THR A 250 -7.91 -30.16 9.58
C THR A 250 -7.72 -28.87 10.40
N MET A 251 -7.70 -27.71 9.73
CA MET A 251 -7.71 -26.42 10.41
C MET A 251 -8.96 -26.29 11.33
N PRO A 252 -8.94 -25.45 12.37
CA PRO A 252 -10.13 -25.18 13.17
C PRO A 252 -11.10 -24.18 12.50
N VAL A 253 -10.89 -23.88 11.20
CA VAL A 253 -11.61 -22.88 10.44
C VAL A 253 -11.83 -23.35 9.00
N GLU A 254 -12.98 -23.04 8.44
CA GLU A 254 -13.22 -23.21 7.01
C GLU A 254 -12.64 -22.03 6.26
N LEU A 255 -11.91 -22.29 5.19
CA LEU A 255 -11.16 -21.35 4.38
C LEU A 255 -11.74 -21.31 2.98
N THR A 256 -11.83 -20.11 2.43
CA THR A 256 -12.11 -19.89 1.01
C THR A 256 -11.11 -18.88 0.45
N PHE A 257 -10.91 -18.93 -0.86
CA PHE A 257 -10.09 -17.96 -1.56
C PHE A 257 -10.78 -17.54 -2.86
N ALA A 258 -10.90 -16.23 -3.04
CA ALA A 258 -11.20 -15.61 -4.31
C ALA A 258 -10.04 -14.72 -4.74
N ASP A 259 -9.63 -14.82 -6.00
CA ASP A 259 -8.46 -14.09 -6.51
C ASP A 259 -8.73 -12.59 -6.74
N ASP A 260 -7.73 -11.86 -7.20
CA ASP A 260 -7.86 -10.43 -7.51
C ASP A 260 -8.74 -10.13 -8.73
N ASN A 261 -9.23 -11.14 -9.46
CA ASN A 261 -10.28 -11.04 -10.47
C ASN A 261 -11.65 -11.47 -9.93
N ASN A 262 -11.82 -11.69 -8.62
CA ASN A 262 -13.07 -12.13 -8.03
C ASN A 262 -13.56 -13.50 -8.56
N GLN A 263 -12.64 -14.40 -8.93
CA GLN A 263 -12.94 -15.81 -9.20
C GLN A 263 -12.77 -16.62 -7.91
N PHE A 264 -13.75 -17.45 -7.53
CA PHE A 264 -13.66 -18.33 -6.37
C PHE A 264 -12.94 -19.63 -6.75
N ILE A 265 -11.67 -19.77 -6.36
CA ILE A 265 -10.79 -20.83 -6.90
C ILE A 265 -10.33 -21.86 -5.87
N TYR A 266 -10.67 -21.69 -4.58
CA TYR A 266 -10.30 -22.67 -3.57
C TYR A 266 -11.18 -22.60 -2.32
N TYR A 267 -11.43 -23.77 -1.71
CA TYR A 267 -11.87 -23.90 -0.33
C TYR A 267 -11.27 -25.18 0.28
N ASN A 268 -11.08 -25.21 1.60
CA ASN A 268 -10.72 -26.46 2.27
C ASN A 268 -11.97 -27.34 2.47
N ARG A 269 -11.94 -28.57 1.97
CA ARG A 269 -13.07 -29.49 2.05
C ARG A 269 -13.00 -30.27 3.37
N MET A 270 -13.41 -29.62 4.45
CA MET A 270 -13.37 -30.18 5.81
C MET A 270 -14.33 -31.35 6.02
N ASP A 271 -15.49 -31.32 5.36
CA ASP A 271 -16.46 -32.39 5.38
C ASP A 271 -16.86 -32.80 3.95
N GLU A 272 -17.16 -34.08 3.76
CA GLU A 272 -17.66 -34.57 2.48
C GLU A 272 -19.10 -34.16 2.22
N ASN A 273 -19.90 -33.98 3.29
CA ASN A 273 -21.26 -33.50 3.28
C ASN A 273 -21.30 -31.98 3.51
N PRO A 274 -21.64 -31.17 2.48
CA PRO A 274 -21.65 -29.71 2.60
C PRO A 274 -22.55 -29.15 3.71
N LYS A 275 -23.54 -29.92 4.19
CA LYS A 275 -24.46 -29.49 5.25
C LYS A 275 -23.83 -29.45 6.63
N ASP A 276 -22.73 -30.17 6.82
CA ASP A 276 -22.02 -30.25 8.10
C ASP A 276 -20.94 -29.15 8.22
N MET A 277 -20.70 -28.41 7.12
CA MET A 277 -19.82 -27.24 7.07
C MET A 277 -20.51 -25.99 7.68
N LEU A 278 -19.71 -25.09 8.26
CA LEU A 278 -20.13 -23.78 8.77
C LEU A 278 -20.54 -22.83 7.64
N ALA A 279 -19.84 -22.89 6.51
CA ALA A 279 -20.12 -22.21 5.25
C ALA A 279 -20.17 -23.25 4.12
N PRO A 280 -21.35 -23.83 3.84
CA PRO A 280 -21.51 -24.89 2.85
C PRO A 280 -20.93 -24.53 1.47
N ARG A 281 -20.03 -25.38 0.97
CA ARG A 281 -19.48 -25.30 -0.39
C ARG A 281 -19.63 -26.65 -1.11
N GLN A 282 -19.85 -26.60 -2.42
CA GLN A 282 -19.89 -27.77 -3.28
C GLN A 282 -18.68 -27.77 -4.22
N PRO A 283 -18.10 -28.94 -4.54
CA PRO A 283 -16.92 -29.01 -5.42
C PRO A 283 -17.08 -28.25 -6.73
N LYS A 284 -18.26 -28.37 -7.37
CA LYS A 284 -18.59 -27.71 -8.64
C LYS A 284 -18.59 -26.18 -8.63
N GLN A 285 -18.55 -25.55 -7.46
CA GLN A 285 -18.50 -24.09 -7.35
C GLN A 285 -17.10 -23.56 -7.59
N VAL A 286 -16.06 -24.38 -7.38
CA VAL A 286 -14.68 -23.94 -7.59
C VAL A 286 -14.48 -23.64 -9.07
N GLY A 287 -14.06 -22.42 -9.37
CA GLY A 287 -14.01 -21.86 -10.70
C GLY A 287 -15.04 -20.75 -10.92
N ASP A 288 -16.19 -20.79 -10.24
CA ASP A 288 -17.25 -19.81 -10.45
C ASP A 288 -16.83 -18.38 -10.04
N PRO A 289 -17.35 -17.34 -10.71
CA PRO A 289 -17.15 -15.97 -10.28
C PRO A 289 -17.94 -15.67 -9.00
N LEU A 290 -17.49 -14.67 -8.22
CA LEU A 290 -18.15 -14.27 -6.97
C LEU A 290 -19.64 -13.95 -7.17
N GLU A 291 -20.04 -13.43 -8.33
CA GLU A 291 -21.43 -13.20 -8.67
C GLU A 291 -22.27 -14.49 -8.66
N SER A 292 -21.73 -15.61 -9.14
CA SER A 292 -22.48 -16.88 -9.30
C SER A 292 -22.57 -17.67 -8.00
N VAL A 293 -21.63 -17.47 -7.06
CA VAL A 293 -21.62 -18.16 -5.76
C VAL A 293 -22.36 -17.40 -4.66
N HIS A 294 -22.97 -16.25 -4.97
CA HIS A 294 -23.77 -15.45 -4.04
C HIS A 294 -25.21 -15.26 -4.55
N PRO A 295 -26.20 -15.21 -3.66
CA PRO A 295 -27.56 -14.88 -4.05
C PRO A 295 -27.66 -13.40 -4.45
N GLU A 296 -28.54 -13.08 -5.40
CA GLU A 296 -28.72 -11.73 -5.96
C GLU A 296 -28.86 -10.63 -4.88
N ARG A 297 -29.63 -10.92 -3.82
CA ARG A 297 -29.84 -10.00 -2.67
C ARG A 297 -28.56 -9.59 -1.94
N ALA A 298 -27.49 -10.38 -2.02
CA ALA A 298 -26.23 -10.14 -1.34
C ALA A 298 -25.21 -9.39 -2.21
N LEU A 299 -25.40 -9.35 -3.54
CA LEU A 299 -24.38 -8.86 -4.48
C LEU A 299 -23.95 -7.42 -4.21
N LYS A 300 -24.86 -6.53 -3.82
CA LYS A 300 -24.50 -5.16 -3.42
C LYS A 300 -23.55 -5.12 -2.22
N GLY A 301 -23.82 -5.95 -1.21
CA GLY A 301 -22.94 -6.09 -0.04
C GLY A 301 -21.59 -6.68 -0.42
N VAL A 302 -21.58 -7.70 -1.28
CA VAL A 302 -20.34 -8.32 -1.78
C VAL A 302 -19.48 -7.29 -2.52
N LYS A 303 -20.07 -6.50 -3.43
CA LYS A 303 -19.36 -5.41 -4.13
C LYS A 303 -18.72 -4.44 -3.16
N HIS A 304 -19.46 -3.99 -2.15
CA HIS A 304 -18.95 -3.08 -1.14
C HIS A 304 -17.78 -3.69 -0.35
N VAL A 305 -17.93 -4.94 0.11
CA VAL A 305 -16.86 -5.65 0.84
C VAL A 305 -15.61 -5.81 -0.01
N VAL A 306 -15.74 -6.30 -1.24
CA VAL A 306 -14.62 -6.48 -2.17
C VAL A 306 -13.94 -5.13 -2.42
N HIS A 307 -14.71 -4.09 -2.72
CA HIS A 307 -14.19 -2.76 -3.00
C HIS A 307 -13.41 -2.16 -1.83
N THR A 308 -13.97 -2.18 -0.62
CA THR A 308 -13.31 -1.66 0.60
C THR A 308 -12.03 -2.43 0.92
N LEU A 309 -11.99 -3.75 0.66
CA LEU A 309 -10.78 -4.57 0.80
C LEU A 309 -9.74 -4.27 -0.30
N ARG A 310 -10.18 -4.11 -1.55
CA ARG A 310 -9.33 -3.88 -2.72
C ARG A 310 -8.69 -2.49 -2.72
N THR A 311 -9.46 -1.46 -2.32
CA THR A 311 -8.98 -0.08 -2.17
C THR A 311 -8.05 0.10 -0.96
N GLY A 312 -8.07 -0.84 -0.01
CA GLY A 312 -7.38 -0.70 1.26
C GLY A 312 -8.06 0.26 2.23
N GLU A 313 -9.35 0.57 2.05
CA GLU A 313 -10.16 1.29 3.05
C GLU A 313 -10.19 0.50 4.38
N THR A 314 -10.25 -0.84 4.30
CA THR A 314 -9.96 -1.73 5.42
C THR A 314 -9.18 -2.95 4.93
N ASP A 315 -8.37 -3.55 5.79
CA ASP A 315 -7.73 -4.83 5.49
C ASP A 315 -8.58 -6.04 5.93
N LEU A 316 -9.62 -5.83 6.73
CA LEU A 316 -10.45 -6.89 7.31
C LEU A 316 -11.92 -6.44 7.41
N VAL A 317 -12.82 -7.29 6.92
CA VAL A 317 -14.25 -7.20 7.18
C VAL A 317 -14.67 -8.42 7.98
N SER A 318 -15.51 -8.25 9.00
CA SER A 318 -16.04 -9.36 9.80
C SER A 318 -17.54 -9.23 9.96
N MET A 319 -18.27 -10.34 9.82
CA MET A 319 -19.72 -10.36 10.01
C MET A 319 -20.19 -11.67 10.64
N PRO A 320 -21.18 -11.64 11.54
CA PRO A 320 -21.81 -12.85 12.04
C PRO A 320 -22.65 -13.50 10.93
N VAL A 321 -22.69 -14.83 10.90
CA VAL A 321 -23.58 -15.53 9.96
C VAL A 321 -25.03 -15.41 10.44
N PRO A 322 -25.93 -14.87 9.60
CA PRO A 322 -27.32 -14.73 10.00
C PRO A 322 -28.00 -16.11 10.09
N PHE A 323 -28.98 -16.22 10.98
CA PHE A 323 -29.87 -17.39 11.15
C PHE A 323 -29.26 -18.71 11.67
N ILE A 324 -27.93 -18.88 11.74
CA ILE A 324 -27.31 -20.09 12.32
C ILE A 324 -26.79 -19.89 13.76
N ASN A 325 -26.61 -18.64 14.18
CA ASN A 325 -26.07 -18.30 15.49
C ASN A 325 -27.12 -18.50 16.58
N LYS A 326 -26.70 -19.14 17.68
CA LYS A 326 -27.53 -19.44 18.85
C LYS A 326 -26.83 -18.91 20.10
N VAL A 327 -27.54 -18.05 20.82
CA VAL A 327 -27.03 -17.42 22.04
C VAL A 327 -26.55 -18.50 23.01
N ASN A 328 -25.31 -18.36 23.47
CA ASN A 328 -24.63 -19.28 24.38
C ASN A 328 -24.46 -20.74 23.91
N GLU A 329 -24.59 -21.00 22.61
CA GLU A 329 -24.41 -22.35 22.04
C GLU A 329 -23.49 -22.35 20.82
N LYS A 330 -23.62 -21.35 19.94
CA LYS A 330 -22.91 -21.30 18.66
C LYS A 330 -22.83 -19.87 18.14
N HIS A 331 -21.65 -19.43 17.76
CA HIS A 331 -21.45 -18.10 17.17
C HIS A 331 -20.46 -18.16 16.03
N VAL A 332 -20.98 -18.34 14.83
CA VAL A 332 -20.22 -18.39 13.59
C VAL A 332 -19.99 -16.99 13.04
N MET A 333 -18.73 -16.72 12.74
CA MET A 333 -18.24 -15.48 12.16
C MET A 333 -17.58 -15.76 10.81
N HIS A 334 -17.87 -14.91 9.82
CA HIS A 334 -17.08 -14.79 8.60
C HIS A 334 -16.09 -13.64 8.77
N TYR A 335 -14.87 -13.87 8.34
CA TYR A 335 -13.82 -12.87 8.24
C TYR A 335 -13.29 -12.87 6.82
N TYR A 336 -13.25 -11.70 6.20
CA TYR A 336 -12.72 -11.48 4.86
C TYR A 336 -11.50 -10.58 4.96
N LYS A 337 -10.31 -11.11 4.64
CA LYS A 337 -9.05 -10.39 4.71
C LYS A 337 -8.50 -10.15 3.31
N ALA A 338 -8.12 -8.91 3.04
CA ALA A 338 -7.43 -8.56 1.81
C ALA A 338 -6.04 -9.23 1.76
N MET A 339 -5.79 -10.00 0.71
CA MET A 339 -4.48 -10.58 0.41
C MET A 339 -3.66 -9.60 -0.42
N HIS A 340 -2.36 -9.50 -0.14
CA HIS A 340 -1.45 -8.67 -0.91
C HIS A 340 -0.14 -9.43 -1.18
N ASP A 341 0.49 -9.18 -2.33
CA ASP A 341 1.84 -9.69 -2.62
C ASP A 341 2.94 -8.83 -1.98
N GLU A 342 4.21 -9.18 -2.23
CA GLU A 342 5.39 -8.50 -1.69
C GLU A 342 5.49 -7.03 -2.12
N ASP A 343 4.89 -6.69 -3.26
CA ASP A 343 4.81 -5.32 -3.79
C ASP A 343 3.60 -4.56 -3.22
N GLY A 344 2.76 -5.23 -2.42
CA GLY A 344 1.55 -4.67 -1.83
C GLY A 344 0.36 -4.59 -2.78
N ARG A 345 0.42 -5.28 -3.94
CA ARG A 345 -0.70 -5.37 -4.88
C ARG A 345 -1.75 -6.29 -4.30
N TYR A 346 -3.02 -5.90 -4.39
CA TYR A 346 -4.15 -6.72 -3.96
C TYR A 346 -4.17 -8.03 -4.77
N ARG A 347 -4.23 -9.18 -4.09
CA ARG A 347 -4.22 -10.54 -4.67
C ARG A 347 -5.49 -11.34 -4.34
N GLY A 348 -6.57 -10.63 -3.99
CA GLY A 348 -7.86 -11.24 -3.68
C GLY A 348 -8.20 -11.25 -2.19
N ILE A 349 -9.10 -12.14 -1.83
CA ILE A 349 -9.70 -12.25 -0.51
C ILE A 349 -9.45 -13.66 0.01
N ASN A 350 -8.78 -13.78 1.16
CA ASN A 350 -8.97 -14.98 1.97
C ASN A 350 -10.20 -14.77 2.85
N GLU A 351 -11.06 -15.78 2.92
CA GLU A 351 -12.11 -15.83 3.91
C GLU A 351 -11.84 -16.97 4.87
N TRP A 352 -12.10 -16.75 6.17
CA TRP A 352 -12.20 -17.81 7.14
C TRP A 352 -13.49 -17.74 7.95
N VAL A 353 -14.07 -18.91 8.17
CA VAL A 353 -15.34 -19.09 8.88
C VAL A 353 -15.08 -19.97 10.10
N VAL A 354 -15.51 -19.48 11.26
CA VAL A 354 -15.20 -20.10 12.55
C VAL A 354 -16.36 -19.94 13.53
N ASP A 355 -16.65 -21.00 14.26
CA ASP A 355 -17.47 -20.92 15.47
C ASP A 355 -16.59 -20.47 16.64
N ILE A 356 -16.79 -19.24 17.11
CA ILE A 356 -15.99 -18.68 18.21
C ILE A 356 -16.49 -19.13 19.59
N TRP A 357 -17.68 -19.75 19.66
CA TRP A 357 -18.30 -20.09 20.94
C TRP A 357 -17.43 -21.02 21.81
N PRO A 358 -16.77 -22.06 21.30
CA PRO A 358 -15.88 -22.90 22.12
C PRO A 358 -14.75 -22.11 22.80
N VAL A 359 -14.22 -21.07 22.14
CA VAL A 359 -13.19 -20.19 22.70
C VAL A 359 -13.77 -19.33 23.82
N VAL A 360 -14.93 -18.72 23.57
CA VAL A 360 -15.66 -17.90 24.57
C VAL A 360 -16.03 -18.75 25.79
N GLU A 361 -16.59 -19.94 25.58
CA GLU A 361 -16.98 -20.86 26.64
C GLU A 361 -15.78 -21.27 27.50
N SER A 362 -14.65 -21.61 26.87
CA SER A 362 -13.40 -21.92 27.56
C SER A 362 -12.90 -20.74 28.40
N TYR A 363 -12.94 -19.52 27.87
CA TYR A 363 -12.56 -18.31 28.59
C TYR A 363 -13.45 -18.03 29.80
N LEU A 364 -14.77 -18.17 29.66
CA LEU A 364 -15.72 -17.98 30.77
C LEU A 364 -15.50 -19.03 31.87
N LYS A 365 -15.28 -20.30 31.50
CA LYS A 365 -14.94 -21.38 32.45
C LYS A 365 -13.65 -21.08 33.21
N MET A 366 -12.61 -20.61 32.51
CA MET A 366 -11.32 -20.27 33.11
C MET A 366 -11.42 -19.11 34.10
N THR A 367 -12.22 -18.09 33.78
CA THR A 367 -12.30 -16.85 34.55
C THR A 367 -13.39 -16.84 35.62
N GLY A 368 -14.34 -17.78 35.55
CA GLY A 368 -15.56 -17.76 36.37
C GLY A 368 -16.51 -16.61 36.01
N GLN A 369 -16.28 -15.92 34.88
CA GLN A 369 -17.13 -14.84 34.40
C GLN A 369 -18.38 -15.40 33.71
N LYS A 370 -19.41 -14.55 33.59
CA LYS A 370 -20.63 -14.85 32.83
C LYS A 370 -20.96 -13.70 31.89
N LEU A 371 -21.54 -14.02 30.75
CA LEU A 371 -22.13 -13.02 29.86
C LEU A 371 -23.46 -12.55 30.45
N VAL A 372 -23.69 -11.24 30.43
CA VAL A 372 -24.97 -10.62 30.78
C VAL A 372 -25.45 -9.81 29.58
N ALA A 373 -26.75 -9.80 29.34
CA ALA A 373 -27.33 -8.98 28.28
C ALA A 373 -27.05 -7.50 28.58
N ASP A 374 -26.62 -6.75 27.58
CA ASP A 374 -26.49 -5.30 27.68
C ASP A 374 -27.88 -4.67 27.49
N GLU A 375 -28.39 -4.02 28.54
CA GLU A 375 -29.70 -3.36 28.55
C GLU A 375 -29.77 -2.18 27.57
N ASN A 376 -28.62 -1.65 27.15
CA ASN A 376 -28.52 -0.56 26.17
C ASN A 376 -28.25 -1.06 24.75
N ALA A 377 -28.14 -2.38 24.54
CA ALA A 377 -27.90 -2.93 23.22
C ALA A 377 -29.06 -2.61 22.27
N LYS A 378 -28.82 -1.68 21.34
CA LYS A 378 -29.65 -1.52 20.15
C LYS A 378 -29.15 -2.54 19.14
N VAL A 379 -29.98 -3.54 18.84
CA VAL A 379 -29.67 -4.53 17.81
C VAL A 379 -29.52 -3.76 16.49
N ASP A 380 -28.28 -3.62 16.00
CA ASP A 380 -28.00 -2.94 14.74
C ASP A 380 -28.50 -3.81 13.59
N ALA A 381 -29.67 -3.44 13.04
CA ALA A 381 -30.31 -4.16 11.95
C ALA A 381 -29.69 -3.85 10.57
N THR A 382 -28.55 -3.16 10.48
CA THR A 382 -28.02 -2.68 9.19
C THR A 382 -26.85 -3.49 8.60
N SER A 383 -26.46 -4.62 9.17
CA SER A 383 -25.43 -5.51 8.59
C SER A 383 -25.98 -6.77 7.87
N GLY A 384 -27.28 -6.83 7.53
CA GLY A 384 -27.76 -7.86 6.59
C GLY A 384 -29.28 -8.03 6.51
N ALA A 385 -29.84 -7.73 5.34
CA ALA A 385 -31.08 -8.28 4.77
C ALA A 385 -32.36 -8.34 5.66
N SER A 386 -33.22 -7.35 5.46
CA SER A 386 -34.70 -7.39 5.47
C SER A 386 -35.40 -8.45 6.34
N GLU A 387 -35.88 -8.04 7.52
CA GLU A 387 -37.13 -8.56 8.08
C GLU A 387 -38.16 -7.43 8.20
N LYS A 388 -39.31 -7.64 7.57
CA LYS A 388 -40.45 -6.73 7.53
C LYS A 388 -41.23 -6.88 8.84
N LYS A 389 -41.34 -5.83 9.66
CA LYS A 389 -42.42 -5.72 10.63
C LYS A 389 -43.62 -5.09 9.95
N GLU A 390 -44.73 -5.82 9.91
CA GLU A 390 -46.05 -5.27 9.56
C GLU A 390 -46.50 -4.31 10.67
N GLU A 391 -46.71 -3.04 10.35
CA GLU A 391 -47.52 -2.12 11.14
C GLU A 391 -48.29 -1.14 10.23
N PRO A 392 -49.43 -0.61 10.70
CA PRO A 392 -50.63 -0.46 9.90
C PRO A 392 -50.69 0.83 9.08
N VAL A 393 -51.51 0.75 8.03
CA VAL A 393 -51.90 1.85 7.14
C VAL A 393 -52.44 3.02 7.94
N VAL A 394 -51.76 4.16 7.88
CA VAL A 394 -52.37 5.48 8.11
C VAL A 394 -52.06 6.34 6.90
N THR A 395 -53.08 6.58 6.09
CA THR A 395 -53.10 7.57 5.00
C THR A 395 -53.08 8.98 5.58
N PRO A 396 -52.21 9.89 5.12
CA PRO A 396 -52.48 11.31 5.22
C PRO A 396 -53.23 11.75 3.95
N GLU A 397 -54.39 12.37 4.18
CA GLU A 397 -55.16 13.09 3.18
C GLU A 397 -54.31 14.20 2.53
N THR A 398 -54.51 14.36 1.22
CA THR A 398 -54.13 15.55 0.48
C THR A 398 -55.03 16.72 0.86
N ASP A 399 -54.47 17.88 1.16
CA ASP A 399 -55.12 19.13 0.77
C ASP A 399 -54.11 20.18 0.31
N ALA A 400 -54.53 20.92 -0.70
CA ALA A 400 -53.76 21.87 -1.46
C ALA A 400 -54.04 23.31 -0.99
N THR A 401 -53.16 24.20 -1.45
CA THR A 401 -53.39 25.62 -1.73
C THR A 401 -52.93 26.69 -0.73
N SER A 402 -52.10 27.58 -1.28
CA SER A 402 -52.15 29.05 -1.20
C SER A 402 -51.34 29.79 -0.12
N GLY A 403 -50.69 30.87 -0.58
CA GLY A 403 -50.55 32.09 0.22
C GLY A 403 -49.12 32.58 0.46
N ALA A 404 -48.60 33.38 -0.46
CA ALA A 404 -47.53 34.35 -0.17
C ALA A 404 -48.05 35.44 0.77
N SER A 405 -47.22 35.95 1.70
CA SER A 405 -47.18 37.35 2.16
C SER A 405 -46.00 37.62 3.10
N GLU A 406 -45.47 38.83 2.97
CA GLU A 406 -44.30 39.45 3.61
C GLU A 406 -44.42 39.67 5.13
N SER A 407 -43.29 39.80 5.83
CA SER A 407 -43.05 40.92 6.75
C SER A 407 -41.60 40.97 7.26
N GLU A 408 -41.04 42.17 7.23
CA GLU A 408 -39.71 42.58 7.68
C GLU A 408 -39.55 42.53 9.21
N THR A 409 -38.32 42.34 9.72
CA THR A 409 -37.86 43.12 10.88
C THR A 409 -36.33 43.29 10.92
N LYS A 410 -35.95 44.49 11.37
CA LYS A 410 -34.67 45.20 11.31
C LYS A 410 -33.49 44.61 12.11
N VAL A 411 -32.30 44.94 11.62
CA VAL A 411 -30.99 44.90 12.29
C VAL A 411 -30.69 46.29 12.89
N GLU A 412 -30.15 46.35 14.12
CA GLU A 412 -29.58 47.56 14.74
C GLU A 412 -28.05 47.48 14.80
N GLU A 413 -27.41 48.58 14.37
CA GLU A 413 -25.97 48.86 14.37
C GLU A 413 -25.48 49.44 15.71
N VAL A 414 -24.19 49.26 16.00
CA VAL A 414 -23.44 50.02 17.02
C VAL A 414 -22.37 50.87 16.31
N LYS A 415 -22.33 52.18 16.61
CA LYS A 415 -21.29 53.16 16.20
C LYS A 415 -20.58 53.74 17.43
N VAL A 416 -19.25 53.89 17.37
CA VAL A 416 -18.42 54.98 18.00
C VAL A 416 -17.06 54.98 17.24
N ALA A 417 -16.75 55.91 16.32
CA ALA A 417 -16.17 57.27 16.39
C ALA A 417 -14.64 57.33 16.11
N GLU A 418 -14.25 58.17 15.13
CA GLU A 418 -12.88 58.47 14.66
C GLU A 418 -12.13 59.45 15.61
N PRO A 419 -10.81 59.72 15.39
CA PRO A 419 -10.46 60.83 14.49
C PRO A 419 -9.17 60.69 13.64
N GLU A 420 -9.21 61.48 12.56
CA GLU A 420 -8.18 62.30 11.88
C GLU A 420 -7.05 61.71 11.02
N VAL A 421 -6.91 62.37 9.87
CA VAL A 421 -6.02 62.16 8.72
C VAL A 421 -4.79 63.09 8.80
N ASP A 422 -3.63 62.59 8.39
CA ASP A 422 -2.52 63.41 7.88
C ASP A 422 -1.90 62.75 6.63
N ALA A 423 -1.39 63.59 5.75
CA ALA A 423 -1.14 63.36 4.34
C ALA A 423 0.33 62.98 4.00
N THR A 424 0.57 62.76 2.69
CA THR A 424 1.87 62.68 1.98
C THR A 424 2.63 61.35 2.15
N SER A 425 3.45 60.82 1.24
CA SER A 425 3.77 60.95 -0.19
C SER A 425 4.77 59.83 -0.50
N GLY A 426 4.97 59.47 -1.78
CA GLY A 426 6.26 58.94 -2.25
C GLY A 426 6.29 57.47 -2.70
N ALA A 427 6.25 57.29 -4.01
CA ALA A 427 6.76 56.12 -4.72
C ALA A 427 8.29 56.01 -4.60
N SER A 428 8.85 54.80 -4.73
CA SER A 428 10.15 54.53 -5.35
C SER A 428 10.31 53.03 -5.63
N GLU A 429 10.40 52.68 -6.91
CA GLU A 429 11.06 51.48 -7.41
C GLU A 429 12.59 51.62 -7.24
N PHE A 430 13.29 50.51 -7.00
CA PHE A 430 14.47 50.05 -7.75
C PHE A 430 14.68 48.55 -7.51
#